data_AF-A0A5N5NJI8-F1
#
_entry.id   AF-A0A5N5NJI8-F1
#
_cell.length_a   1.000
_cell.length_b   1.000
_cell.length_c   1.000
_cell.angle_alpha   90.00
_cell.angle_beta   90.00
_cell.angle_gamma   90.00
#
_symmetry.space_group_name_H-M   'P 1'
#
loop_
_entity.id
_entity.type
_entity.pdbx_description
1 polymer ?
#
loop_
_entity_poly.entity_id
_entity_poly.type
_entity_poly.pdbx_seq_one_letter_code
_entity_poly.pdbx_strand_id
1 'polypeptide(L)'
;MNESMERFYTLLLLAGLLCATPAAGVESEQKQERPCLSSEFSCSNGQCVDHSWRCDHSEDCEDGSDEENCEENECEVNNGGCSHHCVDQPLGFVCDCPSGMRLVQDTHCEEVEPCLDADVCDQVCVHSNGSFTCACGHGYVMSSESGRCLAAGDAAAVIFSSSEGIMWMKPDGSEQKKIINSTGTSGALTSLTADNTLYWANTEHTHVYRLVLDAGDEEPSVMFSGASGIVGLAVDWINEVLYWTSTGTGAVHAAALNGTRPTPLISGLSSPTAVAVQPLAGFLFWADAGVSPRIERSGLKGHNRKTLVTSAIRHPVSIALDVPRGLLYWADSRLNTVSRVTYDGLHRKTVVESNGYLDQPFGLAVFESGVYWSDRHTGAICHADKHNGNLLKITRISGASSLGGLLVYHRVLQPTVSETTSSPAKPPTMNSDSAFFFTWILSLIVLACVLFAALFRYWKMGKFSSSLSRFPGEPMMKESQDPLVPSSGDPEAHADKDMFPVPV
;
A
#
# COMPACT_ATOMS: atom_id res chain seq x y z
N MET A 1 84.87 1.59 34.33
CA MET A 1 84.00 1.39 33.15
C MET A 1 83.86 -0.12 32.94
N ASN A 2 83.30 -0.81 33.93
CA ASN A 2 81.85 -1.03 34.10
C ASN A 2 81.45 -2.19 33.17
N GLU A 3 81.52 -3.46 33.58
CA GLU A 3 81.12 -4.02 34.90
C GLU A 3 79.64 -3.74 35.22
N SER A 4 78.77 -3.84 34.21
CA SER A 4 77.32 -3.68 34.41
C SER A 4 76.42 -4.47 33.42
N MET A 5 76.90 -5.53 32.75
CA MET A 5 76.05 -6.20 31.74
C MET A 5 76.20 -7.72 31.51
N GLU A 6 76.93 -8.48 32.34
CA GLU A 6 76.85 -9.97 32.34
C GLU A 6 76.48 -10.59 33.70
N ARG A 7 76.25 -9.77 34.73
CA ARG A 7 75.83 -10.23 36.08
C ARG A 7 74.33 -10.04 36.37
N PHE A 8 73.53 -9.65 35.38
CA PHE A 8 72.09 -9.47 35.54
C PHE A 8 71.24 -10.67 35.07
N TYR A 9 71.78 -11.55 34.22
CA TYR A 9 71.06 -12.72 33.68
C TYR A 9 71.18 -14.00 34.51
N THR A 10 72.06 -14.04 35.52
CA THR A 10 72.37 -15.23 36.33
C THR A 10 71.85 -15.19 37.77
N LEU A 11 71.09 -14.15 38.16
CA LEU A 11 70.55 -13.99 39.52
C LEU A 11 69.01 -13.98 39.62
N LEU A 12 68.29 -14.05 38.48
CA LEU A 12 66.82 -14.10 38.45
C LEU A 12 66.23 -15.47 38.08
N LEU A 13 67.07 -16.49 37.86
CA LEU A 13 66.65 -17.86 37.53
C LEU A 13 66.84 -18.89 38.67
N LEU A 14 67.30 -18.47 39.85
CA LEU A 14 67.56 -19.35 41.01
C LEU A 14 66.94 -18.85 42.34
N ALA A 15 65.80 -18.16 42.25
CA ALA A 15 64.88 -17.94 43.37
C ALA A 15 63.49 -18.55 43.13
N GLY A 16 63.38 -19.46 42.14
CA GLY A 16 62.22 -20.32 41.96
C GLY A 16 62.24 -21.48 42.95
N LEU A 17 61.88 -21.23 44.21
CA LEU A 17 61.39 -22.22 45.20
C LEU A 17 60.99 -21.50 46.50
N LEU A 18 59.85 -21.89 47.08
CA LEU A 18 59.29 -21.45 48.38
C LEU A 18 58.54 -20.09 48.44
N CYS A 19 57.40 -20.00 47.74
CA CYS A 19 56.10 -19.90 48.44
C CYS A 19 54.95 -20.24 47.50
N ALA A 20 54.02 -21.07 47.97
CA ALA A 20 52.79 -21.41 47.27
C ALA A 20 51.65 -20.47 47.70
N THR A 21 50.53 -20.52 46.96
CA THR A 21 49.27 -19.76 47.14
C THR A 21 49.36 -18.25 46.91
N PRO A 22 48.90 -17.74 45.75
CA PRO A 22 48.24 -16.45 45.71
C PRO A 22 46.89 -16.58 46.42
N ALA A 23 46.58 -15.67 47.33
CA ALA A 23 45.23 -15.53 47.86
C ALA A 23 44.28 -15.07 46.75
N ALA A 24 43.03 -15.53 46.78
CA ALA A 24 42.02 -15.13 45.81
C ALA A 24 41.77 -13.61 45.88
N GLY A 25 42.15 -12.90 44.82
CA GLY A 25 41.61 -11.57 44.55
C GLY A 25 40.18 -11.75 44.07
N VAL A 26 39.22 -11.17 44.80
CA VAL A 26 37.83 -11.11 44.35
C VAL A 26 37.73 -10.06 43.26
N GLU A 27 37.77 -10.51 42.00
CA GLU A 27 37.28 -9.71 40.88
C GLU A 27 35.77 -9.53 41.06
N SER A 28 35.36 -8.30 41.39
CA SER A 28 33.95 -7.93 41.45
C SER A 28 33.36 -8.00 40.04
N GLU A 29 32.55 -9.01 39.76
CA GLU A 29 31.68 -9.01 38.57
C GLU A 29 30.77 -7.77 38.61
N GLN A 30 31.09 -6.75 37.82
CA GLN A 30 30.10 -5.73 37.48
C GLN A 30 29.14 -6.35 36.47
N LYS A 31 28.06 -6.95 36.99
CA LYS A 31 26.89 -7.38 36.22
C LYS A 31 26.35 -6.17 35.46
N GLN A 32 26.67 -6.09 34.17
CA GLN A 32 26.19 -5.03 33.31
C GLN A 32 24.68 -5.21 33.10
N GLU A 33 23.89 -4.34 33.71
CA GLU A 33 22.43 -4.37 33.63
C GLU A 33 22.00 -4.17 32.17
N ARG A 34 21.38 -5.22 31.61
CA ARG A 34 20.61 -5.11 30.37
C ARG A 34 19.31 -4.38 30.71
N PRO A 35 18.94 -3.30 30.01
CA PRO A 35 17.57 -2.80 30.10
C PRO A 35 16.62 -3.88 29.56
N CYS A 36 15.46 -4.05 30.20
CA CYS A 36 14.46 -5.04 29.80
C CYS A 36 14.00 -4.80 28.35
N LEU A 37 13.60 -5.86 27.64
CA LEU A 37 13.05 -5.74 26.30
C LEU A 37 11.67 -5.07 26.31
N SER A 38 11.20 -4.57 25.17
CA SER A 38 9.88 -3.93 25.04
C SER A 38 8.68 -4.86 25.27
N SER A 39 8.92 -6.15 25.50
CA SER A 39 7.94 -7.18 25.86
C SER A 39 8.10 -7.68 27.31
N GLU A 40 8.99 -7.07 28.09
CA GLU A 40 9.31 -7.43 29.47
C GLU A 40 8.98 -6.26 30.41
N PHE A 41 8.42 -6.55 31.57
CA PHE A 41 8.23 -5.59 32.66
C PHE A 41 9.46 -5.57 33.58
N SER A 42 9.84 -4.39 34.08
CA SER A 42 10.93 -4.23 35.05
C SER A 42 10.36 -4.15 36.46
N CYS A 43 10.60 -5.18 37.27
CA CYS A 43 10.37 -5.18 38.71
C CYS A 43 11.17 -4.06 39.39
N SER A 44 10.73 -3.61 40.57
CA SER A 44 11.40 -2.55 41.34
C SER A 44 12.80 -2.94 41.83
N ASN A 45 13.07 -4.23 42.00
CA ASN A 45 14.38 -4.81 42.30
C ASN A 45 15.33 -4.92 41.07
N GLY A 46 14.88 -4.57 39.86
CA GLY A 46 15.65 -4.66 38.62
C GLY A 46 15.64 -6.03 37.91
N GLN A 47 14.78 -6.96 38.34
CA GLN A 47 14.43 -8.17 37.59
C GLN A 47 13.54 -7.79 36.38
N CYS A 48 13.72 -8.50 35.26
CA CYS A 48 12.79 -8.41 34.12
C CYS A 48 11.90 -9.67 34.11
N VAL A 49 10.58 -9.49 34.08
CA VAL A 49 9.56 -10.54 33.92
C VAL A 49 8.79 -10.33 32.62
N ASP A 50 8.02 -11.31 32.15
CA ASP A 50 7.20 -11.12 30.94
C ASP A 50 6.09 -10.09 31.21
N HIS A 51 5.78 -9.22 30.24
CA HIS A 51 4.74 -8.19 30.41
C HIS A 51 3.32 -8.80 30.57
N SER A 52 3.14 -10.09 30.27
CA SER A 52 1.90 -10.83 30.56
C SER A 52 1.77 -11.35 32.01
N TRP A 53 2.84 -11.29 32.82
CA TRP A 53 2.86 -11.68 34.24
C TRP A 53 2.82 -10.46 35.17
N ARG A 54 2.14 -9.40 34.73
CA ARG A 54 1.91 -8.21 35.54
C ARG A 54 0.41 -8.06 35.74
N CYS A 55 -0.03 -8.03 36.99
CA CYS A 55 -1.44 -8.04 37.39
C CYS A 55 -2.19 -9.33 36.99
N ASP A 56 -1.50 -10.48 37.00
CA ASP A 56 -2.07 -11.79 36.68
C ASP A 56 -2.46 -12.63 37.93
N HIS A 57 -2.31 -12.03 39.12
CA HIS A 57 -2.56 -12.62 40.45
C HIS A 57 -1.49 -13.65 40.88
N SER A 58 -0.29 -13.58 40.31
CA SER A 58 0.91 -14.34 40.68
C SER A 58 2.05 -13.38 41.09
N GLU A 59 2.85 -13.77 42.09
CA GLU A 59 4.09 -13.03 42.44
C GLU A 59 5.26 -13.61 41.63
N ASP A 60 5.53 -13.04 40.45
CA ASP A 60 6.60 -13.47 39.53
C ASP A 60 7.86 -12.57 39.63
N CYS A 61 7.71 -11.32 40.08
CA CYS A 61 8.79 -10.51 40.64
C CYS A 61 9.11 -10.97 42.07
N GLU A 62 10.39 -11.16 42.41
CA GLU A 62 10.80 -11.52 43.80
C GLU A 62 10.41 -10.48 44.88
N ASP A 63 9.98 -9.28 44.47
CA ASP A 63 9.49 -8.20 45.34
C ASP A 63 7.97 -7.93 45.25
N GLY A 64 7.23 -8.69 44.44
CA GLY A 64 5.78 -8.52 44.23
C GLY A 64 5.37 -7.23 43.50
N SER A 65 6.32 -6.48 42.92
CA SER A 65 6.04 -5.19 42.27
C SER A 65 5.34 -5.29 40.91
N ASP A 66 5.15 -6.51 40.41
CA ASP A 66 4.27 -6.87 39.30
C ASP A 66 2.78 -6.83 39.66
N GLU A 67 2.42 -7.12 40.91
CA GLU A 67 1.04 -7.12 41.40
C GLU A 67 0.64 -5.80 42.11
N GLU A 68 1.49 -4.77 42.02
CA GLU A 68 1.18 -3.42 42.54
C GLU A 68 0.39 -2.56 41.54
N ASN A 69 -0.65 -1.89 42.06
CA ASN A 69 -1.52 -0.93 41.34
C ASN A 69 -2.39 -1.53 40.21
N CYS A 70 -2.84 -2.77 40.39
CA CYS A 70 -3.63 -3.56 39.43
C CYS A 70 -5.16 -3.36 39.49
N GLU A 71 -5.68 -2.65 40.50
CA GLU A 71 -7.12 -2.50 40.77
C GLU A 71 -7.65 -1.07 40.57
N GLU A 72 -6.86 -0.16 39.98
CA GLU A 72 -7.31 1.19 39.64
C GLU A 72 -8.08 1.19 38.31
N ASN A 73 -9.42 1.14 38.35
CA ASN A 73 -10.25 1.24 37.16
C ASN A 73 -10.34 2.70 36.67
N GLU A 74 -9.55 3.08 35.66
CA GLU A 74 -9.57 4.46 35.16
C GLU A 74 -10.84 4.77 34.33
N CYS A 75 -11.58 3.74 33.88
CA CYS A 75 -12.86 3.92 33.22
C CYS A 75 -13.93 4.53 34.14
N GLU A 76 -13.86 4.34 35.47
CA GLU A 76 -14.78 5.01 36.41
C GLU A 76 -14.60 6.53 36.43
N VAL A 77 -13.40 7.03 36.12
CA VAL A 77 -13.07 8.46 36.14
C VAL A 77 -13.12 9.05 34.73
N ASN A 78 -14.22 9.73 34.41
CA ASN A 78 -14.41 10.39 33.11
C ASN A 78 -14.24 9.42 31.91
N ASN A 79 -14.63 8.15 32.07
CA ASN A 79 -14.54 7.11 31.04
C ASN A 79 -13.10 6.90 30.53
N GLY A 80 -12.08 7.08 31.36
CA GLY A 80 -10.67 7.09 30.94
C GLY A 80 -10.29 8.23 29.97
N GLY A 81 -11.20 9.18 29.71
CA GLY A 81 -11.08 10.10 28.57
C GLY A 81 -11.48 9.49 27.23
N CYS A 82 -11.96 8.25 27.19
CA CYS A 82 -12.53 7.62 26.01
C CYS A 82 -13.84 8.31 25.59
N SER A 83 -13.97 8.57 24.29
CA SER A 83 -15.18 9.18 23.72
C SER A 83 -16.41 8.26 23.68
N HIS A 84 -16.22 6.93 23.69
CA HIS A 84 -17.29 5.94 23.57
C HIS A 84 -17.15 4.83 24.61
N HIS A 85 -16.55 3.69 24.27
CA HIS A 85 -16.40 2.57 25.20
C HIS A 85 -15.01 2.64 25.85
N CYS A 86 -14.95 2.46 27.16
CA CYS A 86 -13.70 2.27 27.90
C CYS A 86 -13.66 0.82 28.39
N VAL A 87 -12.56 0.12 28.11
CA VAL A 87 -12.31 -1.25 28.53
C VAL A 87 -11.19 -1.21 29.56
N ASP A 88 -11.58 -1.46 30.81
CA ASP A 88 -10.67 -1.70 31.91
C ASP A 88 -9.83 -2.95 31.63
N GLN A 89 -8.51 -2.85 31.85
CA GLN A 89 -7.58 -3.97 31.72
C GLN A 89 -6.84 -4.15 33.05
N PRO A 90 -6.20 -5.31 33.30
CA PRO A 90 -5.33 -5.46 34.48
C PRO A 90 -4.17 -4.44 34.52
N LEU A 91 -3.89 -3.78 33.40
CA LEU A 91 -2.78 -2.83 33.21
C LEU A 91 -3.28 -1.54 32.56
N GLY A 92 -4.00 -0.74 33.33
CA GLY A 92 -4.65 0.48 32.86
C GLY A 92 -5.87 0.19 31.98
N PHE A 93 -6.20 1.10 31.07
CA PHE A 93 -7.41 1.00 30.25
C PHE A 93 -7.12 1.17 28.76
N VAL A 94 -8.02 0.65 27.92
CA VAL A 94 -8.03 0.90 26.47
C VAL A 94 -9.41 1.41 26.02
N CYS A 95 -9.42 2.39 25.13
CA CYS A 95 -10.65 2.86 24.52
C CYS A 95 -11.04 1.95 23.34
N ASP A 96 -12.32 1.57 23.27
CA ASP A 96 -12.88 0.77 22.17
C ASP A 96 -14.03 1.54 21.47
N CYS A 97 -14.27 1.19 20.21
CA CYS A 97 -15.17 1.92 19.34
C CYS A 97 -16.36 1.08 18.85
N PRO A 98 -17.58 1.63 18.83
CA PRO A 98 -18.74 0.97 18.24
C PRO A 98 -18.52 0.56 16.78
N SER A 99 -19.21 -0.50 16.34
CA SER A 99 -19.10 -1.00 14.97
C SER A 99 -19.42 0.09 13.94
N GLY A 100 -18.46 0.36 13.03
CA GLY A 100 -18.54 1.45 12.05
C GLY A 100 -17.71 2.69 12.40
N MET A 101 -17.02 2.69 13.54
CA MET A 101 -16.08 3.73 13.95
C MET A 101 -14.67 3.17 14.13
N ARG A 102 -13.65 4.02 14.06
CA ARG A 102 -12.26 3.66 14.44
C ARG A 102 -11.77 4.55 15.55
N LEU A 103 -10.83 4.03 16.35
CA LEU A 103 -10.12 4.81 17.34
C LEU A 103 -9.06 5.72 16.68
N VAL A 104 -8.95 6.93 17.20
CA VAL A 104 -8.09 8.03 16.75
C VAL A 104 -7.48 8.67 17.99
N GLN A 105 -6.15 8.82 18.00
CA GLN A 105 -5.39 9.30 19.16
C GLN A 105 -5.73 8.52 20.45
N ASP A 106 -5.95 7.22 20.30
CA ASP A 106 -6.20 6.22 21.35
C ASP A 106 -7.36 6.55 22.32
N THR A 107 -8.21 7.53 21.98
CA THR A 107 -9.27 8.08 22.85
C THR A 107 -10.56 8.44 22.11
N HIS A 108 -10.46 8.96 20.87
CA HIS A 108 -11.61 9.43 20.10
C HIS A 108 -12.06 8.42 19.03
N CYS A 109 -13.35 8.12 18.92
CA CYS A 109 -13.89 7.33 17.83
C CYS A 109 -14.49 8.23 16.73
N GLU A 110 -13.98 8.13 15.52
CA GLU A 110 -14.52 8.77 14.32
C GLU A 110 -15.37 7.77 13.51
N GLU A 111 -16.49 8.22 12.93
CA GLU A 111 -17.22 7.44 11.92
C GLU A 111 -16.30 7.13 10.72
N VAL A 112 -16.14 5.85 10.42
CA VAL A 112 -15.46 5.42 9.20
C VAL A 112 -16.53 5.26 8.14
N GLU A 113 -16.51 6.09 7.10
CA GLU A 113 -17.25 5.79 5.87
C GLU A 113 -16.84 4.37 5.40
N PRO A 114 -17.72 3.37 5.41
CA PRO A 114 -17.27 1.96 5.31
C PRO A 114 -16.54 1.64 4.02
N CYS A 115 -16.80 2.40 2.95
CA CYS A 115 -16.12 2.23 1.65
C CYS A 115 -14.74 2.92 1.56
N LEU A 116 -14.28 3.63 2.60
CA LEU A 116 -12.89 4.14 2.65
C LEU A 116 -11.89 3.03 3.01
N ASP A 117 -12.30 2.01 3.76
CA ASP A 117 -11.49 0.82 3.97
C ASP A 117 -11.70 -0.21 2.84
N ALA A 118 -10.62 -0.51 2.13
CA ALA A 118 -10.60 -1.44 1.00
C ALA A 118 -10.64 -2.93 1.40
N ASP A 119 -10.80 -3.25 2.69
CA ASP A 119 -11.07 -4.61 3.20
C ASP A 119 -12.53 -4.88 3.56
N VAL A 120 -13.40 -3.86 3.58
CA VAL A 120 -14.84 -4.04 3.93
C VAL A 120 -15.59 -4.87 2.89
N CYS A 121 -15.16 -4.85 1.63
CA CYS A 121 -15.68 -5.68 0.56
C CYS A 121 -14.53 -6.38 -0.20
N ASP A 122 -14.76 -7.60 -0.69
CA ASP A 122 -13.77 -8.37 -1.48
C ASP A 122 -13.36 -7.64 -2.78
N GLN A 123 -14.25 -6.83 -3.34
CA GLN A 123 -14.03 -5.96 -4.50
C GLN A 123 -14.66 -4.57 -4.37
N VAL A 124 -15.93 -4.38 -4.74
CA VAL A 124 -16.53 -3.03 -4.85
C VAL A 124 -17.44 -2.76 -3.64
N CYS A 125 -17.25 -1.62 -2.98
CA CYS A 125 -18.16 -1.11 -1.95
C CYS A 125 -19.03 0.01 -2.52
N VAL A 126 -20.34 -0.09 -2.36
CA VAL A 126 -21.32 0.90 -2.85
C VAL A 126 -22.13 1.42 -1.67
N HIS A 127 -22.09 2.73 -1.43
CA HIS A 127 -22.93 3.36 -0.41
C HIS A 127 -24.41 3.37 -0.87
N SER A 128 -25.32 2.95 0.00
CA SER A 128 -26.75 2.79 -0.31
C SER A 128 -27.62 3.15 0.89
N ASN A 129 -28.34 4.27 0.78
CA ASN A 129 -29.41 4.71 1.70
C ASN A 129 -29.06 4.64 3.20
N GLY A 130 -27.89 5.16 3.60
CA GLY A 130 -27.42 5.17 4.99
C GLY A 130 -26.72 3.88 5.44
N SER A 131 -26.41 2.98 4.50
CA SER A 131 -25.61 1.76 4.71
C SER A 131 -24.66 1.55 3.53
N PHE A 132 -23.97 0.41 3.47
CA PHE A 132 -23.14 0.01 2.33
C PHE A 132 -23.53 -1.39 1.83
N THR A 133 -23.26 -1.66 0.57
CA THR A 133 -23.43 -2.98 -0.05
C THR A 133 -22.19 -3.38 -0.84
N CYS A 134 -21.78 -4.64 -0.71
CA CYS A 134 -20.68 -5.18 -1.49
C CYS A 134 -21.17 -5.69 -2.85
N ALA A 135 -20.41 -5.38 -3.89
CA ALA A 135 -20.64 -5.80 -5.27
C ALA A 135 -19.33 -6.31 -5.88
N CYS A 136 -19.44 -7.06 -6.97
CA CYS A 136 -18.29 -7.51 -7.74
C CYS A 136 -17.95 -6.55 -8.87
N GLY A 137 -16.66 -6.45 -9.19
CA GLY A 137 -16.15 -5.70 -10.33
C GLY A 137 -16.55 -6.33 -11.66
N HIS A 138 -16.25 -5.62 -12.76
CA HIS A 138 -16.56 -6.09 -14.10
C HIS A 138 -15.91 -7.45 -14.39
N GLY A 139 -16.71 -8.41 -14.89
CA GLY A 139 -16.27 -9.78 -15.18
C GLY A 139 -16.11 -10.69 -13.95
N TYR A 140 -16.55 -10.27 -12.76
CA TYR A 140 -16.63 -11.09 -11.57
C TYR A 140 -18.09 -11.31 -11.13
N VAL A 141 -18.36 -12.45 -10.47
CA VAL A 141 -19.68 -12.84 -9.98
C VAL A 141 -19.59 -13.23 -8.51
N MET A 142 -20.58 -12.81 -7.71
CA MET A 142 -20.65 -13.12 -6.29
C MET A 142 -20.98 -14.61 -6.09
N SER A 143 -20.09 -15.35 -5.42
CA SER A 143 -20.34 -16.74 -5.03
C SER A 143 -21.34 -16.80 -3.87
N SER A 144 -22.41 -17.57 -4.04
CA SER A 144 -23.38 -17.85 -2.98
C SER A 144 -22.82 -18.73 -1.85
N GLU A 145 -21.71 -19.43 -2.09
CA GLU A 145 -21.09 -20.32 -1.09
C GLU A 145 -20.06 -19.60 -0.22
N SER A 146 -19.22 -18.76 -0.84
CA SER A 146 -18.09 -18.10 -0.14
C SER A 146 -18.31 -16.62 0.16
N GLY A 147 -19.35 -15.97 -0.41
CA GLY A 147 -19.56 -14.53 -0.29
C GLY A 147 -18.45 -13.69 -0.95
N ARG A 148 -17.69 -14.28 -1.88
CA ARG A 148 -16.53 -13.69 -2.56
C ARG A 148 -16.74 -13.58 -4.05
N CYS A 149 -16.05 -12.65 -4.69
CA CYS A 149 -16.19 -12.34 -6.11
C CYS A 149 -15.22 -13.20 -6.92
N LEU A 150 -15.77 -14.26 -7.54
CA LEU A 150 -15.02 -15.17 -8.40
C LEU A 150 -15.05 -14.69 -9.85
N ALA A 151 -14.00 -14.96 -10.61
CA ALA A 151 -13.92 -14.52 -12.00
C ALA A 151 -14.89 -15.34 -12.88
N ALA A 152 -15.58 -14.67 -13.79
CA ALA A 152 -16.46 -15.33 -14.74
C ALA A 152 -15.71 -15.71 -16.02
N GLY A 153 -16.02 -16.89 -16.56
CA GLY A 153 -15.48 -17.37 -17.84
C GLY A 153 -14.59 -18.59 -17.70
N ASP A 154 -13.38 -18.50 -18.26
CA ASP A 154 -12.42 -19.61 -18.34
C ASP A 154 -11.68 -19.84 -17.02
N ALA A 155 -10.99 -20.97 -16.88
CA ALA A 155 -10.15 -21.21 -15.71
C ALA A 155 -8.90 -20.31 -15.73
N ALA A 156 -8.61 -19.64 -14.61
CA ALA A 156 -7.35 -18.93 -14.42
C ALA A 156 -6.16 -19.88 -14.31
N ALA A 157 -4.96 -19.36 -14.54
CA ALA A 157 -3.70 -20.09 -14.42
C ALA A 157 -2.59 -19.25 -13.78
N VAL A 158 -1.66 -19.88 -13.06
CA VAL A 158 -0.43 -19.26 -12.58
C VAL A 158 0.71 -19.64 -13.52
N ILE A 159 1.41 -18.64 -14.05
CA ILE A 159 2.55 -18.81 -14.94
C ILE A 159 3.77 -18.20 -14.29
N PHE A 160 4.86 -18.95 -14.28
CA PHE A 160 6.08 -18.55 -13.58
C PHE A 160 7.32 -19.12 -14.28
N SER A 161 8.47 -18.47 -14.09
CA SER A 161 9.75 -18.99 -14.57
C SER A 161 10.52 -19.73 -13.47
N SER A 162 11.41 -20.61 -13.88
CA SER A 162 12.24 -21.44 -13.01
C SER A 162 13.53 -21.87 -13.73
N SER A 163 14.41 -22.61 -13.05
CA SER A 163 15.56 -23.28 -13.67
C SER A 163 15.18 -24.24 -14.81
N GLU A 164 13.95 -24.74 -14.83
CA GLU A 164 13.45 -25.70 -15.82
C GLU A 164 12.86 -25.05 -17.08
N GLY A 165 12.72 -23.72 -17.10
CA GLY A 165 12.00 -22.96 -18.12
C GLY A 165 10.75 -22.26 -17.57
N ILE A 166 9.80 -21.95 -18.45
CA ILE A 166 8.53 -21.30 -18.07
C ILE A 166 7.46 -22.37 -17.87
N MET A 167 6.85 -22.33 -16.69
CA MET A 167 5.92 -23.31 -16.14
C MET A 167 4.52 -22.73 -16.00
N TRP A 168 3.55 -23.62 -15.97
CA TRP A 168 2.11 -23.38 -15.84
C TRP A 168 1.56 -24.27 -14.74
N MET A 169 0.61 -23.76 -13.95
CA MET A 169 -0.19 -24.56 -13.03
C MET A 169 -1.56 -23.93 -12.81
N LYS A 170 -2.51 -24.71 -12.28
CA LYS A 170 -3.77 -24.15 -11.77
C LYS A 170 -3.50 -23.30 -10.50
N PRO A 171 -4.35 -22.31 -10.17
CA PRO A 171 -4.17 -21.47 -8.98
C PRO A 171 -4.22 -22.23 -7.64
N ASP A 172 -4.76 -23.45 -7.64
CA ASP A 172 -4.73 -24.37 -6.50
C ASP A 172 -3.42 -25.18 -6.38
N GLY A 173 -2.45 -24.96 -7.27
CA GLY A 173 -1.17 -25.67 -7.34
C GLY A 173 -1.22 -27.02 -8.07
N SER A 174 -2.38 -27.44 -8.57
CA SER A 174 -2.54 -28.68 -9.32
C SER A 174 -2.17 -28.55 -10.81
N GLU A 175 -2.04 -29.68 -11.50
CA GLU A 175 -1.69 -29.78 -12.93
C GLU A 175 -0.48 -28.93 -13.37
N GLN A 176 0.70 -29.21 -12.83
CA GLN A 176 1.93 -28.53 -13.26
C GLN A 176 2.34 -28.99 -14.68
N LYS A 177 2.58 -28.03 -15.58
CA LYS A 177 2.98 -28.25 -16.98
C LYS A 177 4.15 -27.31 -17.33
N LYS A 178 5.04 -27.74 -18.23
CA LYS A 178 6.09 -26.87 -18.79
C LYS A 178 5.58 -26.31 -20.12
N ILE A 179 5.61 -24.99 -20.30
CA ILE A 179 5.21 -24.32 -21.56
C ILE A 179 6.43 -24.16 -22.46
N ILE A 180 7.50 -23.55 -21.92
CA ILE A 180 8.74 -23.27 -22.69
C ILE A 180 9.89 -24.04 -22.04
N ASN A 181 10.58 -24.83 -22.87
CA ASN A 181 11.81 -25.53 -22.49
C ASN A 181 12.95 -24.53 -22.24
N SER A 182 13.81 -24.84 -21.26
CA SER A 182 15.03 -24.12 -20.85
C SER A 182 15.24 -22.72 -21.47
N THR A 183 14.90 -21.68 -20.72
CA THR A 183 15.08 -20.27 -21.09
C THR A 183 16.55 -19.80 -21.10
N GLY A 184 17.51 -20.72 -21.12
CA GLY A 184 18.95 -20.47 -21.05
C GLY A 184 19.47 -20.14 -19.64
N THR A 185 18.65 -19.51 -18.80
CA THR A 185 18.97 -19.20 -17.39
C THR A 185 17.74 -19.33 -16.49
N SER A 186 17.97 -19.29 -15.17
CA SER A 186 16.92 -19.22 -14.15
C SER A 186 16.46 -17.78 -13.92
N GLY A 187 15.17 -17.58 -13.66
CA GLY A 187 14.67 -16.30 -13.14
C GLY A 187 14.09 -15.32 -14.17
N ALA A 188 13.73 -15.78 -15.37
CA ALA A 188 13.13 -14.95 -16.41
C ALA A 188 11.88 -14.18 -15.93
N LEU A 189 11.66 -13.00 -16.49
CA LEU A 189 10.50 -12.15 -16.22
C LEU A 189 9.45 -12.41 -17.30
N THR A 190 8.21 -12.63 -16.92
CA THR A 190 7.14 -13.03 -17.83
C THR A 190 6.02 -12.00 -17.83
N SER A 191 5.41 -11.79 -19.00
CA SER A 191 4.14 -11.08 -19.16
C SER A 191 3.36 -11.78 -20.27
N LEU A 192 2.11 -12.15 -20.02
CA LEU A 192 1.26 -12.86 -20.98
C LEU A 192 0.04 -12.00 -21.30
N THR A 193 -0.23 -11.74 -22.58
CA THR A 193 -1.44 -11.04 -23.00
C THR A 193 -2.63 -11.97 -23.25
N ALA A 194 -3.85 -11.42 -23.23
CA ALA A 194 -5.11 -12.17 -23.37
C ALA A 194 -5.26 -12.93 -24.70
N ASP A 195 -4.51 -12.53 -25.73
CA ASP A 195 -4.37 -13.18 -27.03
C ASP A 195 -3.42 -14.41 -27.02
N ASN A 196 -2.98 -14.83 -25.83
CA ASN A 196 -1.98 -15.88 -25.62
C ASN A 196 -0.57 -15.57 -26.19
N THR A 197 -0.23 -14.29 -26.40
CA THR A 197 1.17 -13.90 -26.65
C THR A 197 1.95 -13.77 -25.34
N LEU A 198 2.92 -14.68 -25.14
CA LEU A 198 3.87 -14.65 -24.03
C LEU A 198 5.11 -13.83 -24.38
N TYR A 199 5.43 -12.86 -23.54
CA TYR A 199 6.65 -12.06 -23.57
C TYR A 199 7.53 -12.43 -22.40
N TRP A 200 8.84 -12.56 -22.62
CA TRP A 200 9.79 -12.72 -21.52
C TRP A 200 11.13 -12.05 -21.78
N ALA A 201 11.76 -11.66 -20.69
CA ALA A 201 13.12 -11.15 -20.65
C ALA A 201 13.94 -11.95 -19.63
N ASN A 202 15.25 -12.02 -19.85
CA ASN A 202 16.18 -12.68 -18.97
C ASN A 202 17.18 -11.63 -18.46
N THR A 203 17.39 -11.58 -17.14
CA THR A 203 18.25 -10.58 -16.46
C THR A 203 19.69 -10.56 -16.98
N GLU A 204 20.19 -11.70 -17.47
CA GLU A 204 21.56 -11.86 -17.98
C GLU A 204 21.67 -11.62 -19.50
N HIS A 205 20.54 -11.62 -20.22
CA HIS A 205 20.52 -11.44 -21.67
C HIS A 205 20.07 -10.02 -22.05
N THR A 206 20.46 -9.59 -23.25
CA THR A 206 20.12 -8.26 -23.78
C THR A 206 18.87 -8.26 -24.67
N HIS A 207 18.00 -9.27 -24.50
CA HIS A 207 16.91 -9.57 -25.43
C HIS A 207 15.56 -9.73 -24.72
N VAL A 208 14.52 -9.23 -25.38
CA VAL A 208 13.13 -9.58 -25.09
C VAL A 208 12.65 -10.55 -26.15
N TYR A 209 12.02 -11.63 -25.71
CA TYR A 209 11.47 -12.69 -26.55
C TYR A 209 9.94 -12.63 -26.56
N ARG A 210 9.34 -13.11 -27.65
CA ARG A 210 7.90 -13.19 -27.89
C ARG A 210 7.53 -14.53 -28.52
N LEU A 211 6.49 -15.19 -28.01
CA LEU A 211 5.90 -16.43 -28.55
C LEU A 211 4.37 -16.37 -28.44
N VAL A 212 3.64 -16.84 -29.44
CA VAL A 212 2.18 -17.04 -29.37
C VAL A 212 1.91 -18.51 -29.01
N LEU A 213 1.30 -18.77 -27.85
CA LEU A 213 1.25 -20.13 -27.28
C LEU A 213 0.40 -21.12 -28.07
N ASP A 214 -0.61 -20.64 -28.82
CA ASP A 214 -1.53 -21.48 -29.59
C ASP A 214 -1.20 -21.54 -31.09
N ALA A 215 -0.09 -20.93 -31.55
CA ALA A 215 0.23 -20.78 -32.98
C ALA A 215 0.82 -22.04 -33.65
N GLY A 216 0.97 -23.14 -32.91
CA GLY A 216 1.65 -24.36 -33.36
C GLY A 216 3.12 -24.38 -32.95
N ASP A 217 3.95 -25.12 -33.69
CA ASP A 217 5.41 -25.24 -33.44
C ASP A 217 6.18 -23.96 -33.88
N GLU A 218 5.74 -22.77 -33.47
CA GLU A 218 6.52 -21.54 -33.63
C GLU A 218 7.63 -21.45 -32.57
N GLU A 219 8.84 -21.12 -33.01
CA GLU A 219 9.98 -20.88 -32.12
C GLU A 219 9.97 -19.44 -31.54
N PRO A 220 10.51 -19.22 -30.33
CA PRO A 220 10.66 -17.89 -29.74
C PRO A 220 11.29 -16.84 -30.66
N SER A 221 10.53 -15.79 -30.98
CA SER A 221 11.03 -14.66 -31.75
C SER A 221 11.74 -13.64 -30.86
N VAL A 222 12.88 -13.10 -31.32
CA VAL A 222 13.56 -11.99 -30.65
C VAL A 222 12.91 -10.68 -31.08
N MET A 223 12.32 -9.97 -30.13
CA MET A 223 11.55 -8.75 -30.36
C MET A 223 12.42 -7.49 -30.26
N PHE A 224 13.30 -7.44 -29.25
CA PHE A 224 14.23 -6.35 -29.02
C PHE A 224 15.62 -6.90 -28.68
N SER A 225 16.66 -6.19 -29.10
CA SER A 225 18.07 -6.49 -28.80
C SER A 225 18.79 -5.28 -28.20
N GLY A 226 19.84 -5.52 -27.42
CA GLY A 226 20.59 -4.48 -26.73
C GLY A 226 19.94 -3.93 -25.45
N ALA A 227 18.84 -4.52 -25.00
CA ALA A 227 18.15 -4.13 -23.76
C ALA A 227 18.78 -4.85 -22.55
N SER A 228 19.83 -4.28 -21.97
CA SER A 228 20.57 -4.90 -20.86
C SER A 228 19.95 -4.63 -19.48
N GLY A 229 20.13 -5.59 -18.57
CA GLY A 229 19.74 -5.47 -17.16
C GLY A 229 18.24 -5.28 -16.96
N ILE A 230 17.41 -6.01 -17.70
CA ILE A 230 15.94 -5.97 -17.55
C ILE A 230 15.55 -6.65 -16.24
N VAL A 231 14.79 -5.96 -15.36
CA VAL A 231 14.42 -6.48 -14.03
C VAL A 231 12.90 -6.59 -13.82
N GLY A 232 12.09 -5.90 -14.61
CA GLY A 232 10.63 -5.99 -14.61
C GLY A 232 10.07 -5.78 -16.02
N LEU A 233 8.95 -6.43 -16.33
CA LEU A 233 8.33 -6.45 -17.67
C LEU A 233 6.80 -6.32 -17.53
N ALA A 234 6.17 -5.44 -18.31
CA ALA A 234 4.71 -5.33 -18.34
C ALA A 234 4.20 -4.88 -19.72
N VAL A 235 3.06 -5.40 -20.15
CA VAL A 235 2.44 -5.11 -21.45
C VAL A 235 1.16 -4.29 -21.27
N ASP A 236 1.02 -3.23 -22.05
CA ASP A 236 -0.24 -2.55 -22.30
C ASP A 236 -0.92 -3.19 -23.53
N TRP A 237 -1.91 -4.03 -23.26
CA TRP A 237 -2.68 -4.75 -24.28
C TRP A 237 -3.71 -3.87 -25.02
N ILE A 238 -3.94 -2.63 -24.58
CA ILE A 238 -4.90 -1.71 -25.23
C ILE A 238 -4.18 -0.76 -26.20
N ASN A 239 -3.00 -0.27 -25.80
CA ASN A 239 -2.20 0.66 -26.62
C ASN A 239 -1.06 -0.03 -27.38
N GLU A 240 -0.92 -1.37 -27.24
CA GLU A 240 0.13 -2.18 -27.85
C GLU A 240 1.54 -1.68 -27.51
N VAL A 241 1.84 -1.50 -26.22
CA VAL A 241 3.15 -1.03 -25.73
C VAL A 241 3.75 -2.00 -24.71
N LEU A 242 5.02 -2.38 -24.90
CA LEU A 242 5.83 -3.06 -23.90
C LEU A 242 6.58 -2.03 -23.04
N TYR A 243 6.50 -2.20 -21.72
CA TYR A 243 7.26 -1.44 -20.73
C TYR A 243 8.23 -2.37 -19.98
N TRP A 244 9.42 -1.88 -19.66
CA TRP A 244 10.36 -2.60 -18.80
C TRP A 244 11.25 -1.67 -17.99
N THR A 245 11.65 -2.13 -16.80
CA THR A 245 12.72 -1.49 -16.01
C THR A 245 14.08 -2.00 -16.48
N SER A 246 15.08 -1.11 -16.53
CA SER A 246 16.47 -1.48 -16.77
C SER A 246 17.38 -0.86 -15.70
N THR A 247 18.05 -1.71 -14.93
CA THR A 247 19.05 -1.28 -13.94
C THR A 247 20.32 -0.75 -14.60
N GLY A 248 20.70 -1.29 -15.76
CA GLY A 248 21.85 -0.82 -16.53
C GLY A 248 21.70 0.60 -17.09
N THR A 249 20.47 1.09 -17.28
CA THR A 249 20.19 2.45 -17.80
C THR A 249 19.53 3.37 -16.77
N GLY A 250 19.11 2.87 -15.61
CA GLY A 250 18.43 3.68 -14.59
C GLY A 250 17.09 4.25 -15.06
N ALA A 251 16.32 3.45 -15.83
CA ALA A 251 15.13 3.93 -16.52
C ALA A 251 14.00 2.89 -16.65
N VAL A 252 12.76 3.38 -16.81
CA VAL A 252 11.67 2.62 -17.43
C VAL A 252 11.66 2.97 -18.92
N HIS A 253 11.75 1.95 -19.77
CA HIS A 253 11.65 2.09 -21.23
C HIS A 253 10.25 1.74 -21.71
N ALA A 254 9.91 2.24 -22.89
CA ALA A 254 8.71 1.88 -23.63
C ALA A 254 9.07 1.59 -25.11
N ALA A 255 8.38 0.61 -25.72
CA ALA A 255 8.43 0.32 -27.15
C ALA A 255 7.08 -0.23 -27.62
N ALA A 256 6.62 0.11 -28.83
CA ALA A 256 5.39 -0.47 -29.36
C ALA A 256 5.61 -1.94 -29.78
N LEU A 257 4.58 -2.78 -29.66
CA LEU A 257 4.67 -4.23 -29.86
C LEU A 257 5.08 -4.65 -31.29
N ASN A 258 5.04 -3.72 -32.24
CA ASN A 258 5.51 -3.88 -33.61
C ASN A 258 7.04 -3.88 -33.81
N GLY A 259 7.84 -3.81 -32.73
CA GLY A 259 9.31 -3.82 -32.82
C GLY A 259 9.96 -2.45 -33.05
N THR A 260 9.23 -1.35 -32.84
CA THR A 260 9.82 0.01 -32.83
C THR A 260 10.95 0.13 -31.80
N ARG A 261 12.00 0.90 -32.12
CA ARG A 261 13.17 1.03 -31.22
C ARG A 261 12.75 1.54 -29.82
N PRO A 262 13.25 0.91 -28.74
CA PRO A 262 13.07 1.37 -27.38
C PRO A 262 13.39 2.85 -27.16
N THR A 263 12.60 3.51 -26.32
CA THR A 263 12.92 4.84 -25.77
C THR A 263 12.78 4.85 -24.24
N PRO A 264 13.70 5.53 -23.52
CA PRO A 264 13.53 5.76 -22.09
C PRO A 264 12.36 6.72 -21.86
N LEU A 265 11.37 6.28 -21.10
CA LEU A 265 10.17 7.04 -20.77
C LEU A 265 10.28 7.74 -19.42
N ILE A 266 10.79 7.02 -18.42
CA ILE A 266 11.11 7.55 -17.09
C ILE A 266 12.61 7.35 -16.86
N SER A 267 13.33 8.42 -16.57
CA SER A 267 14.78 8.41 -16.33
C SER A 267 15.12 8.84 -14.89
N GLY A 268 16.37 8.61 -14.49
CA GLY A 268 16.89 9.03 -13.18
C GLY A 268 16.49 8.09 -12.04
N LEU A 269 16.29 6.82 -12.33
CA LEU A 269 16.05 5.76 -11.34
C LEU A 269 17.39 5.14 -10.93
N SER A 270 17.52 4.77 -9.66
CA SER A 270 18.79 4.30 -9.10
C SER A 270 18.97 2.79 -9.18
N SER A 271 17.92 2.02 -8.91
CA SER A 271 17.87 0.57 -9.10
C SER A 271 16.42 0.13 -9.34
N PRO A 272 15.86 0.41 -10.53
CA PRO A 272 14.46 0.10 -10.83
C PRO A 272 14.24 -1.42 -10.92
N THR A 273 13.33 -1.95 -10.11
CA THR A 273 13.11 -3.39 -9.95
C THR A 273 11.88 -3.88 -10.70
N ALA A 274 10.74 -3.20 -10.57
CA ALA A 274 9.47 -3.67 -11.13
C ALA A 274 8.69 -2.59 -11.86
N VAL A 275 7.81 -3.00 -12.78
CA VAL A 275 6.87 -2.14 -13.51
C VAL A 275 5.53 -2.86 -13.65
N ALA A 276 4.43 -2.11 -13.60
CA ALA A 276 3.08 -2.58 -13.87
C ALA A 276 2.26 -1.47 -14.54
N VAL A 277 1.25 -1.85 -15.33
CA VAL A 277 0.44 -0.92 -16.12
C VAL A 277 -1.04 -1.27 -15.98
N GLN A 278 -1.88 -0.24 -15.87
CA GLN A 278 -3.33 -0.35 -15.95
C GLN A 278 -3.84 0.58 -17.06
N PRO A 279 -4.02 0.06 -18.29
CA PRO A 279 -4.31 0.89 -19.46
C PRO A 279 -5.61 1.69 -19.33
N LEU A 280 -6.67 1.07 -18.78
CA LEU A 280 -7.98 1.69 -18.59
C LEU A 280 -7.99 2.86 -17.60
N ALA A 281 -7.13 2.82 -16.57
CA ALA A 281 -6.96 3.93 -15.64
C ALA A 281 -5.91 4.95 -16.13
N GLY A 282 -5.23 4.65 -17.24
CA GLY A 282 -4.18 5.49 -17.80
C GLY A 282 -2.90 5.54 -16.96
N PHE A 283 -2.65 4.57 -16.06
CA PHE A 283 -1.52 4.60 -15.13
C PHE A 283 -0.40 3.59 -15.45
N LEU A 284 0.83 4.05 -15.25
CA LEU A 284 2.07 3.28 -15.23
C LEU A 284 2.67 3.38 -13.83
N PHE A 285 3.01 2.25 -13.22
CA PHE A 285 3.60 2.14 -11.88
C PHE A 285 4.99 1.50 -11.95
N TRP A 286 5.92 1.92 -11.10
CA TRP A 286 7.22 1.26 -10.96
C TRP A 286 7.75 1.33 -9.53
N ALA A 287 8.67 0.41 -9.23
CA ALA A 287 9.44 0.38 -8.00
C ALA A 287 10.92 0.68 -8.28
N ASP A 288 11.54 1.48 -7.42
CA ASP A 288 12.98 1.76 -7.39
C ASP A 288 13.52 1.34 -6.03
N ALA A 289 14.48 0.42 -6.02
CA ALA A 289 15.09 -0.15 -4.82
C ALA A 289 16.52 0.36 -4.58
N GLY A 290 16.87 1.51 -5.18
CA GLY A 290 18.19 2.13 -5.03
C GLY A 290 18.38 2.86 -3.71
N VAL A 291 19.26 3.88 -3.70
CA VAL A 291 19.69 4.60 -2.47
C VAL A 291 18.52 5.24 -1.70
N SER A 292 17.43 5.59 -2.39
CA SER A 292 16.19 6.06 -1.78
C SER A 292 15.02 5.22 -2.29
N PRO A 293 14.72 4.07 -1.65
CA PRO A 293 13.70 3.15 -2.11
C PRO A 293 12.32 3.81 -2.17
N ARG A 294 11.58 3.58 -3.25
CA ARG A 294 10.27 4.21 -3.49
C ARG A 294 9.42 3.42 -4.49
N ILE A 295 8.11 3.65 -4.40
CA ILE A 295 7.14 3.25 -5.44
C ILE A 295 6.53 4.54 -5.99
N GLU A 296 6.40 4.62 -7.31
CA GLU A 296 5.96 5.80 -8.03
C GLU A 296 4.94 5.43 -9.11
N ARG A 297 4.15 6.40 -9.56
CA ARG A 297 3.30 6.30 -10.75
C ARG A 297 3.46 7.49 -11.67
N SER A 298 3.02 7.32 -12.91
CA SER A 298 2.78 8.38 -13.90
C SER A 298 1.60 7.99 -14.79
N GLY A 299 1.17 8.88 -15.69
CA GLY A 299 0.33 8.49 -16.81
C GLY A 299 1.12 7.61 -17.79
N LEU A 300 0.46 6.79 -18.62
CA LEU A 300 1.11 5.87 -19.58
C LEU A 300 2.19 6.52 -20.48
N LYS A 301 2.10 7.83 -20.72
CA LYS A 301 3.10 8.62 -21.48
C LYS A 301 4.11 9.38 -20.60
N GLY A 302 4.36 8.94 -19.37
CA GLY A 302 5.38 9.47 -18.46
C GLY A 302 5.07 10.82 -17.78
N HIS A 303 3.92 11.43 -18.08
CA HIS A 303 3.47 12.70 -17.49
C HIS A 303 2.84 12.50 -16.10
N ASN A 304 2.69 13.57 -15.31
CA ASN A 304 2.09 13.53 -13.96
C ASN A 304 2.75 12.49 -13.03
N ARG A 305 4.09 12.43 -13.02
CA ARG A 305 4.88 11.60 -12.11
C ARG A 305 4.57 11.96 -10.65
N LYS A 306 4.13 10.99 -9.85
CA LYS A 306 3.77 11.11 -8.43
C LYS A 306 4.40 9.95 -7.65
N THR A 307 5.11 10.26 -6.56
CA THR A 307 5.59 9.26 -5.61
C THR A 307 4.44 8.77 -4.74
N LEU A 308 4.34 7.46 -4.53
CA LEU A 308 3.29 6.80 -3.75
C LEU A 308 3.79 6.30 -2.39
N VAL A 309 5.00 5.76 -2.33
CA VAL A 309 5.60 5.19 -1.10
C VAL A 309 7.05 5.62 -0.99
N THR A 310 7.45 6.10 0.20
CA THR A 310 8.83 6.53 0.53
C THR A 310 9.31 6.08 1.92
N SER A 311 8.40 5.71 2.82
CA SER A 311 8.68 5.23 4.17
C SER A 311 8.47 3.72 4.29
N ALA A 312 9.04 3.09 5.31
CA ALA A 312 8.93 1.64 5.60
C ALA A 312 9.03 0.76 4.33
N ILE A 313 10.04 1.07 3.51
CA ILE A 313 10.35 0.40 2.24
C ILE A 313 11.87 0.35 2.13
N ARG A 314 12.42 -0.80 1.71
CA ARG A 314 13.87 -1.07 1.75
C ARG A 314 14.37 -1.71 0.46
N HIS A 315 13.68 -2.72 -0.04
CA HIS A 315 14.02 -3.36 -1.30
C HIS A 315 12.78 -3.98 -1.96
N PRO A 316 11.90 -3.17 -2.58
CA PRO A 316 10.75 -3.66 -3.32
C PRO A 316 11.22 -4.47 -4.53
N VAL A 317 10.85 -5.75 -4.62
CA VAL A 317 11.30 -6.64 -5.72
C VAL A 317 10.27 -6.71 -6.85
N SER A 318 8.99 -6.80 -6.50
CA SER A 318 7.87 -6.89 -7.45
C SER A 318 6.67 -6.07 -6.98
N ILE A 319 5.86 -5.67 -7.96
CA ILE A 319 4.58 -4.99 -7.75
C ILE A 319 3.47 -5.70 -8.54
N ALA A 320 2.26 -5.71 -8.00
CA ALA A 320 1.06 -6.29 -8.61
C ALA A 320 -0.14 -5.36 -8.39
N LEU A 321 -1.15 -5.44 -9.25
CA LEU A 321 -2.33 -4.56 -9.20
C LEU A 321 -3.60 -5.36 -8.89
N ASP A 322 -4.34 -4.98 -7.85
CA ASP A 322 -5.73 -5.39 -7.65
C ASP A 322 -6.62 -4.36 -8.37
N VAL A 323 -6.93 -4.67 -9.63
CA VAL A 323 -7.66 -3.78 -10.54
C VAL A 323 -9.09 -3.45 -10.04
N PRO A 324 -9.90 -4.41 -9.52
CA PRO A 324 -11.22 -4.09 -8.98
C PRO A 324 -11.22 -3.12 -7.79
N ARG A 325 -10.18 -3.17 -6.93
CA ARG A 325 -10.09 -2.32 -5.72
C ARG A 325 -9.23 -1.06 -5.87
N GLY A 326 -8.54 -0.89 -7.00
CA GLY A 326 -7.66 0.25 -7.21
C GLY A 326 -6.41 0.24 -6.31
N LEU A 327 -5.90 -0.95 -5.96
CA LEU A 327 -4.77 -1.13 -5.05
C LEU A 327 -3.52 -1.64 -5.79
N LEU A 328 -2.36 -1.16 -5.35
CA LEU A 328 -1.05 -1.68 -5.70
C LEU A 328 -0.50 -2.48 -4.52
N TYR A 329 -0.10 -3.72 -4.77
CA TYR A 329 0.61 -4.60 -3.84
C TYR A 329 2.10 -4.63 -4.21
N TRP A 330 2.98 -4.79 -3.23
CA TRP A 330 4.41 -5.02 -3.45
C TRP A 330 5.00 -5.97 -2.42
N ALA A 331 6.06 -6.69 -2.82
CA ALA A 331 6.87 -7.53 -1.94
C ALA A 331 8.23 -6.87 -1.69
N ASP A 332 8.68 -6.84 -0.43
CA ASP A 332 9.97 -6.29 -0.01
C ASP A 332 10.86 -7.39 0.60
N SER A 333 12.01 -7.66 -0.01
CA SER A 333 12.94 -8.75 0.40
C SER A 333 13.97 -8.35 1.45
N ARG A 334 13.83 -7.16 2.04
CA ARG A 334 14.62 -6.72 3.21
C ARG A 334 13.77 -6.48 4.44
N LEU A 335 12.45 -6.31 4.25
CA LEU A 335 11.46 -6.29 5.33
C LEU A 335 10.75 -7.63 5.49
N ASN A 336 10.84 -8.54 4.51
CA ASN A 336 10.11 -9.80 4.44
C ASN A 336 8.60 -9.56 4.61
N THR A 337 8.05 -8.63 3.83
CA THR A 337 6.63 -8.24 3.87
C THR A 337 6.01 -8.14 2.48
N VAL A 338 4.73 -8.51 2.37
CA VAL A 338 3.86 -8.05 1.28
C VAL A 338 2.98 -6.93 1.83
N SER A 339 3.12 -5.74 1.26
CA SER A 339 2.35 -4.55 1.61
C SER A 339 1.50 -4.09 0.43
N ARG A 340 0.51 -3.24 0.70
CA ARG A 340 -0.35 -2.61 -0.31
C ARG A 340 -0.61 -1.14 -0.04
N VAL A 341 -1.07 -0.42 -1.06
CA VAL A 341 -1.48 0.98 -1.01
C VAL A 341 -2.51 1.27 -2.12
N THR A 342 -3.36 2.29 -1.98
CA THR A 342 -4.18 2.77 -3.10
C THR A 342 -3.32 3.39 -4.20
N TYR A 343 -3.83 3.51 -5.43
CA TYR A 343 -3.13 4.22 -6.52
C TYR A 343 -2.82 5.69 -6.23
N ASP A 344 -3.37 6.27 -5.16
CA ASP A 344 -3.04 7.63 -4.72
C ASP A 344 -2.06 7.72 -3.55
N GLY A 345 -1.54 6.60 -3.05
CA GLY A 345 -0.57 6.56 -1.95
C GLY A 345 -1.22 6.53 -0.57
N LEU A 346 -2.53 6.33 -0.50
CA LEU A 346 -3.33 6.32 0.74
C LEU A 346 -3.62 4.90 1.22
N HIS A 347 -4.06 4.79 2.48
CA HIS A 347 -4.54 3.55 3.12
C HIS A 347 -3.55 2.37 2.95
N ARG A 348 -2.28 2.65 3.24
CA ARG A 348 -1.23 1.63 3.26
C ARG A 348 -1.53 0.58 4.33
N LYS A 349 -1.36 -0.70 3.99
CA LYS A 349 -1.47 -1.83 4.91
C LYS A 349 -0.39 -2.88 4.64
N THR A 350 0.23 -3.44 5.66
CA THR A 350 1.01 -4.69 5.55
C THR A 350 0.03 -5.86 5.59
N VAL A 351 0.08 -6.75 4.61
CA VAL A 351 -0.89 -7.86 4.46
C VAL A 351 -0.26 -9.20 4.85
N VAL A 352 0.99 -9.42 4.47
CA VAL A 352 1.76 -10.62 4.85
C VAL A 352 3.06 -10.15 5.50
N GLU A 353 3.36 -10.71 6.67
CA GLU A 353 4.61 -10.50 7.40
C GLU A 353 5.50 -11.75 7.33
N SER A 354 6.71 -11.65 7.89
CA SER A 354 7.71 -12.70 7.80
C SER A 354 7.22 -14.02 8.42
N ASN A 355 7.10 -15.05 7.57
CA ASN A 355 6.54 -16.36 7.92
C ASN A 355 7.47 -17.53 7.54
N GLY A 356 8.73 -17.25 7.21
CA GLY A 356 9.71 -18.24 6.72
C GLY A 356 9.48 -18.72 5.28
N TYR A 357 8.55 -18.09 4.55
CA TYR A 357 8.28 -18.33 3.13
C TYR A 357 8.28 -17.04 2.31
N LEU A 358 8.88 -15.97 2.85
CA LEU A 358 8.94 -14.62 2.27
C LEU A 358 10.35 -14.01 2.46
N ASP A 359 11.38 -14.85 2.43
CA ASP A 359 12.77 -14.48 2.72
C ASP A 359 13.50 -13.97 1.47
N GLN A 360 13.13 -14.48 0.29
CA GLN A 360 13.59 -13.98 -1.01
C GLN A 360 12.43 -13.98 -2.03
N PRO A 361 11.39 -13.16 -1.82
CA PRO A 361 10.34 -12.97 -2.80
C PRO A 361 10.91 -12.41 -4.10
N PHE A 362 10.41 -12.91 -5.23
CA PHE A 362 10.77 -12.40 -6.55
C PHE A 362 9.55 -11.92 -7.33
N GLY A 363 8.68 -12.83 -7.76
CA GLY A 363 7.43 -12.51 -8.46
C GLY A 363 6.26 -12.32 -7.49
N LEU A 364 5.29 -11.50 -7.87
CA LEU A 364 4.07 -11.22 -7.10
C LEU A 364 2.89 -11.06 -8.06
N ALA A 365 1.73 -11.63 -7.72
CA ALA A 365 0.47 -11.43 -8.43
C ALA A 365 -0.71 -11.41 -7.45
N VAL A 366 -1.82 -10.79 -7.85
CA VAL A 366 -3.08 -10.74 -7.09
C VAL A 366 -4.21 -11.20 -8.00
N PHE A 367 -5.07 -12.10 -7.52
CA PHE A 367 -6.24 -12.59 -8.27
C PHE A 367 -7.31 -13.10 -7.32
N GLU A 368 -8.58 -12.82 -7.63
CA GLU A 368 -9.74 -13.12 -6.76
C GLU A 368 -9.50 -12.63 -5.33
N SER A 369 -9.50 -13.52 -4.33
CA SER A 369 -9.19 -13.20 -2.93
C SER A 369 -7.74 -13.58 -2.54
N GLY A 370 -6.90 -13.96 -3.49
CA GLY A 370 -5.55 -14.47 -3.29
C GLY A 370 -4.45 -13.47 -3.66
N VAL A 371 -3.37 -13.45 -2.87
CA VAL A 371 -2.06 -12.90 -3.24
C VAL A 371 -1.06 -14.04 -3.38
N TYR A 372 -0.33 -14.06 -4.49
CA TYR A 372 0.59 -15.13 -4.90
C TYR A 372 2.00 -14.56 -5.01
N TRP A 373 3.00 -15.27 -4.50
CA TRP A 373 4.41 -14.90 -4.70
C TRP A 373 5.30 -16.11 -4.94
N SER A 374 6.40 -15.91 -5.67
CA SER A 374 7.47 -16.88 -5.81
C SER A 374 8.60 -16.54 -4.84
N ASP A 375 9.03 -17.51 -4.03
CA ASP A 375 10.16 -17.34 -3.12
C ASP A 375 11.37 -18.18 -3.59
N ARG A 376 12.51 -17.52 -3.75
CA ARG A 376 13.75 -18.13 -4.26
C ARG A 376 14.51 -18.94 -3.22
N HIS A 377 14.33 -18.65 -1.93
CA HIS A 377 15.02 -19.33 -0.85
C HIS A 377 14.41 -20.71 -0.59
N THR A 378 13.09 -20.77 -0.48
CA THR A 378 12.31 -21.98 -0.23
C THR A 378 12.00 -22.79 -1.49
N GLY A 379 12.15 -22.19 -2.68
CA GLY A 379 11.84 -22.84 -3.96
C GLY A 379 10.35 -23.15 -4.13
N ALA A 380 9.48 -22.35 -3.51
CA ALA A 380 8.04 -22.56 -3.49
C ALA A 380 7.28 -21.35 -4.05
N ILE A 381 6.11 -21.64 -4.61
CA ILE A 381 5.09 -20.64 -4.88
C ILE A 381 4.13 -20.65 -3.70
N CYS A 382 3.97 -19.50 -3.08
CA CYS A 382 3.12 -19.32 -1.92
C CYS A 382 1.90 -18.49 -2.28
N HIS A 383 0.80 -18.76 -1.59
CA HIS A 383 -0.49 -18.11 -1.76
C HIS A 383 -1.09 -17.84 -0.39
N ALA A 384 -1.62 -16.63 -0.18
CA ALA A 384 -2.35 -16.26 1.03
C ALA A 384 -3.54 -15.36 0.70
N ASP A 385 -4.41 -15.15 1.67
CA ASP A 385 -5.54 -14.23 1.54
C ASP A 385 -5.07 -12.78 1.36
N LYS A 386 -5.57 -12.10 0.34
CA LYS A 386 -5.14 -10.73 -0.03
C LYS A 386 -5.55 -9.66 0.98
N HIS A 387 -6.45 -9.94 1.91
CA HIS A 387 -6.97 -8.96 2.88
C HIS A 387 -6.24 -9.00 4.21
N ASN A 388 -5.87 -10.21 4.67
CA ASN A 388 -5.32 -10.44 6.01
C ASN A 388 -4.11 -11.39 6.06
N GLY A 389 -3.63 -11.92 4.93
CA GLY A 389 -2.45 -12.79 4.88
C GLY A 389 -2.66 -14.20 5.42
N ASN A 390 -3.88 -14.57 5.84
CA ASN A 390 -4.19 -15.89 6.36
C ASN A 390 -4.26 -16.95 5.26
N LEU A 391 -4.52 -18.21 5.65
CA LEU A 391 -4.69 -19.35 4.75
C LEU A 391 -3.47 -19.61 3.84
N LEU A 392 -2.26 -19.42 4.39
CA LEU A 392 -1.01 -19.66 3.70
C LEU A 392 -0.95 -21.08 3.13
N LYS A 393 -0.87 -21.16 1.80
CA LYS A 393 -0.73 -22.38 1.02
C LYS A 393 0.60 -22.36 0.27
N ILE A 394 1.40 -23.39 0.49
CA ILE A 394 2.75 -23.52 -0.06
C ILE A 394 2.75 -24.62 -1.12
N THR A 395 3.10 -24.26 -2.36
CA THR A 395 3.20 -25.19 -3.49
C THR A 395 4.66 -25.32 -3.90
N ARG A 396 5.28 -26.45 -3.56
CA ARG A 396 6.64 -26.77 -4.03
C ARG A 396 6.60 -27.28 -5.47
N ILE A 397 7.54 -26.83 -6.29
CA ILE A 397 7.61 -27.21 -7.70
C ILE A 397 8.69 -28.29 -7.86
N SER A 398 8.26 -29.51 -8.21
CA SER A 398 9.16 -30.67 -8.27
C SER A 398 10.25 -30.51 -9.32
N GLY A 399 11.51 -30.62 -8.91
CA GLY A 399 12.68 -30.52 -9.79
C GLY A 399 13.05 -29.10 -10.25
N ALA A 400 12.25 -28.08 -9.90
CA ALA A 400 12.52 -26.70 -10.25
C ALA A 400 13.20 -25.95 -9.08
N SER A 401 14.13 -25.07 -9.42
CA SER A 401 14.83 -24.19 -8.48
C SER A 401 14.86 -22.76 -9.02
N SER A 402 15.30 -21.79 -8.20
CA SER A 402 15.52 -20.40 -8.61
C SER A 402 14.31 -19.79 -9.35
N LEU A 403 13.16 -19.78 -8.67
CA LEU A 403 11.90 -19.27 -9.19
C LEU A 403 12.00 -17.78 -9.54
N GLY A 404 11.54 -17.40 -10.73
CA GLY A 404 11.58 -16.03 -11.21
C GLY A 404 10.23 -15.34 -11.20
N GLY A 405 9.97 -14.56 -12.25
CA GLY A 405 8.72 -13.82 -12.41
C GLY A 405 7.52 -14.74 -12.30
N LEU A 406 6.43 -14.21 -11.75
CA LEU A 406 5.18 -14.92 -11.49
C LEU A 406 4.03 -13.99 -11.88
N LEU A 407 3.06 -14.52 -12.62
CA LEU A 407 1.83 -13.84 -13.00
C LEU A 407 0.63 -14.77 -12.88
N VAL A 408 -0.57 -14.19 -12.73
CA VAL A 408 -1.83 -14.90 -12.96
C VAL A 408 -2.36 -14.50 -14.33
N TYR A 409 -2.71 -15.50 -15.13
CA TYR A 409 -3.41 -15.34 -16.40
C TYR A 409 -4.90 -15.60 -16.21
N HIS A 410 -5.71 -14.59 -16.52
CA HIS A 410 -7.16 -14.70 -16.71
C HIS A 410 -7.66 -13.52 -17.55
N ARG A 411 -8.66 -13.72 -18.41
CA ARG A 411 -9.17 -12.65 -19.31
C ARG A 411 -9.68 -11.41 -18.57
N VAL A 412 -10.26 -11.58 -17.38
CA VAL A 412 -10.75 -10.47 -16.54
C VAL A 412 -9.67 -9.47 -16.09
N LEU A 413 -8.39 -9.89 -16.09
CA LEU A 413 -7.27 -9.01 -15.77
C LEU A 413 -6.88 -8.12 -16.95
N GLN A 414 -7.37 -8.43 -18.15
CA GLN A 414 -7.08 -7.71 -19.40
C GLN A 414 -8.36 -7.43 -20.24
N PRO A 415 -9.35 -6.74 -19.66
CA PRO A 415 -10.60 -6.44 -20.37
C PRO A 415 -10.40 -5.45 -21.51
N THR A 416 -11.27 -5.52 -22.52
CA THR A 416 -11.29 -4.59 -23.66
C THR A 416 -12.09 -3.33 -23.36
N VAL A 417 -11.81 -2.25 -24.11
CA VAL A 417 -12.54 -0.97 -23.99
C VAL A 417 -14.04 -1.17 -24.23
N SER A 418 -14.41 -2.02 -25.21
CA SER A 418 -15.80 -2.37 -25.51
C SER A 418 -16.55 -2.98 -24.31
N GLU A 419 -15.94 -3.95 -23.63
CA GLU A 419 -16.58 -4.68 -22.52
C GLU A 419 -16.81 -3.77 -21.30
N THR A 420 -15.87 -2.87 -21.01
CA THR A 420 -16.02 -1.90 -19.92
C THR A 420 -17.16 -0.90 -20.14
N THR A 421 -17.59 -0.68 -21.38
CA THR A 421 -18.74 0.18 -21.71
C THR A 421 -20.08 -0.56 -21.76
N SER A 422 -20.09 -1.90 -21.62
CA SER A 422 -21.28 -2.74 -21.82
C SER A 422 -21.85 -3.37 -20.54
N SER A 423 -22.05 -2.58 -19.48
CA SER A 423 -23.22 -2.67 -18.59
C SER A 423 -23.38 -1.34 -17.81
N PRO A 424 -24.59 -0.91 -17.44
CA PRO A 424 -25.49 -1.70 -16.59
C PRO A 424 -26.50 -2.53 -17.36
N ALA A 425 -27.14 -3.46 -16.65
CA ALA A 425 -28.41 -4.02 -17.09
C ALA A 425 -29.38 -2.89 -17.45
N LYS A 426 -30.13 -3.06 -18.55
CA LYS A 426 -31.19 -2.15 -18.99
C LYS A 426 -32.07 -1.80 -17.78
N PRO A 427 -32.23 -0.51 -17.41
CA PRO A 427 -33.10 -0.16 -16.29
C PRO A 427 -34.50 -0.73 -16.57
N PRO A 428 -35.21 -1.22 -15.54
CA PRO A 428 -36.56 -1.77 -15.72
C PRO A 428 -37.39 -0.74 -16.48
N THR A 429 -38.03 -1.18 -17.56
CA THR A 429 -38.75 -0.30 -18.49
C THR A 429 -39.74 0.54 -17.72
N MET A 430 -39.46 1.83 -17.61
CA MET A 430 -40.26 2.77 -16.84
C MET A 430 -41.66 2.84 -17.48
N ASN A 431 -42.68 2.45 -16.73
CA ASN A 431 -44.07 2.48 -17.21
C ASN A 431 -44.45 3.89 -17.65
N SER A 432 -45.36 3.98 -18.63
CA SER A 432 -45.75 5.19 -19.38
C SER A 432 -46.17 6.40 -18.53
N ASP A 433 -46.49 6.18 -17.25
CA ASP A 433 -47.24 7.12 -16.43
C ASP A 433 -46.33 8.16 -15.74
N SER A 434 -45.04 7.86 -15.58
CA SER A 434 -44.07 8.79 -14.96
C SER A 434 -43.51 9.84 -15.95
N ALA A 435 -43.65 9.62 -17.26
CA ALA A 435 -43.34 10.64 -18.28
C ALA A 435 -44.33 11.82 -18.25
N PHE A 436 -45.60 11.56 -17.89
CA PHE A 436 -46.61 12.61 -17.71
C PHE A 436 -46.34 13.48 -16.48
N PHE A 437 -45.75 12.92 -15.41
CA PHE A 437 -45.43 13.68 -14.20
C PHE A 437 -44.32 14.72 -14.42
N PHE A 438 -43.23 14.33 -15.08
CA PHE A 438 -42.11 15.26 -15.37
C PHE A 438 -42.50 16.38 -16.34
N THR A 439 -43.32 16.08 -17.35
CA THR A 439 -43.82 17.09 -18.29
C THR A 439 -44.80 18.08 -17.63
N TRP A 440 -45.60 17.62 -16.66
CA TRP A 440 -46.43 18.50 -15.82
C TRP A 440 -45.61 19.44 -14.94
N ILE A 441 -44.59 18.93 -14.25
CA ILE A 441 -43.73 19.73 -13.37
C ILE A 441 -42.98 20.80 -14.17
N LEU A 442 -42.40 20.45 -15.32
CA LEU A 442 -41.75 21.42 -16.21
C LEU A 442 -42.72 22.49 -16.71
N SER A 443 -43.96 22.11 -17.04
CA SER A 443 -44.99 23.06 -17.47
C SER A 443 -45.40 24.05 -16.36
N LEU A 444 -45.53 23.57 -15.12
CA LEU A 444 -45.81 24.42 -13.95
C LEU A 444 -44.67 25.40 -13.64
N ILE A 445 -43.41 24.94 -13.74
CA ILE A 445 -42.23 25.80 -13.55
C ILE A 445 -42.20 26.92 -14.61
N VAL A 446 -42.44 26.59 -15.88
CA VAL A 446 -42.52 27.60 -16.95
C VAL A 446 -43.65 28.59 -16.69
N LEU A 447 -44.83 28.12 -16.26
CA LEU A 447 -45.97 29.00 -15.93
C LEU A 447 -45.64 29.96 -14.77
N ALA A 448 -44.97 29.45 -13.73
CA ALA A 448 -44.52 30.25 -12.59
C ALA A 448 -43.50 31.33 -13.00
N CYS A 449 -42.52 30.98 -13.85
CA CYS A 449 -41.55 31.95 -14.39
C CYS A 449 -42.22 33.05 -15.24
N VAL A 450 -43.23 32.70 -16.06
CA VAL A 450 -43.99 33.68 -16.85
C VAL A 450 -44.82 34.60 -15.95
N LEU A 451 -45.48 34.07 -14.92
CA LEU A 451 -46.21 34.86 -13.93
C LEU A 451 -45.29 35.80 -13.14
N PHE A 452 -44.11 35.33 -12.72
CA PHE A 452 -43.13 36.15 -12.02
C PHE A 452 -42.60 37.29 -12.90
N ALA A 453 -42.32 37.01 -14.19
CA ALA A 453 -41.92 38.03 -15.16
C ALA A 453 -43.04 39.04 -15.45
N ALA A 454 -44.31 38.62 -15.46
CA ALA A 454 -45.46 39.50 -15.61
C ALA A 454 -45.66 40.42 -14.40
N LEU A 455 -45.56 39.87 -13.18
CA LEU A 455 -45.62 40.64 -11.93
C LEU A 455 -44.47 41.65 -11.83
N PHE A 456 -43.25 41.27 -12.23
CA PHE A 456 -42.10 42.17 -12.27
C PHE A 456 -42.29 43.32 -13.27
N ARG A 457 -42.90 43.05 -14.44
CA ARG A 457 -43.29 44.11 -15.40
C ARG A 457 -44.39 45.02 -14.85
N TYR A 458 -45.39 44.47 -14.15
CA TYR A 458 -46.45 45.26 -13.51
C TYR A 458 -45.90 46.19 -12.43
N TRP A 459 -45.01 45.68 -11.56
CA TRP A 459 -44.32 46.47 -10.54
C TRP A 459 -43.47 47.59 -11.14
N LYS A 460 -42.79 47.33 -12.26
CA LYS A 460 -41.97 48.33 -12.96
C LYS A 460 -42.77 49.45 -13.64
N MET A 461 -44.05 49.22 -13.97
CA MET A 461 -44.95 50.27 -14.49
C MET A 461 -45.73 51.01 -13.39
N GLY A 462 -45.71 50.54 -12.14
CA GLY A 462 -46.43 51.13 -11.01
C GLY A 462 -45.74 52.31 -10.30
N LYS A 463 -44.56 52.75 -10.75
CA LYS A 463 -43.78 53.84 -10.11
C LYS A 463 -43.41 54.97 -11.08
N PHE A 464 -44.40 55.70 -11.59
CA PHE A 464 -44.19 57.04 -12.14
C PHE A 464 -45.47 57.91 -12.08
N SER A 465 -45.78 58.47 -10.90
CA SER A 465 -46.57 59.70 -10.79
C SER A 465 -46.43 60.36 -9.41
N SER A 466 -46.13 61.68 -9.42
CA SER A 466 -46.45 62.77 -8.46
C SER A 466 -46.96 62.50 -7.02
N SER A 467 -46.81 63.37 -6.02
CA SER A 467 -46.02 64.60 -5.77
C SER A 467 -46.38 65.15 -4.36
N LEU A 468 -45.42 65.79 -3.67
CA LEU A 468 -45.50 66.66 -2.46
C LEU A 468 -46.80 66.78 -1.62
N SER A 469 -46.67 66.56 -0.30
CA SER A 469 -46.97 67.49 0.84
C SER A 469 -47.12 66.74 2.19
N ARG A 470 -47.05 67.30 3.41
CA ARG A 470 -46.25 68.37 4.08
C ARG A 470 -46.73 68.45 5.56
N PHE A 471 -45.89 68.06 6.55
CA PHE A 471 -46.00 68.31 8.02
C PHE A 471 -47.18 67.69 8.82
N PRO A 472 -47.16 67.67 10.18
CA PRO A 472 -46.09 67.23 11.10
C PRO A 472 -46.60 66.35 12.30
N GLY A 473 -45.70 65.74 13.10
CA GLY A 473 -46.07 65.11 14.39
C GLY A 473 -44.96 64.27 15.06
N GLU A 474 -44.51 64.71 16.23
CA GLU A 474 -43.49 64.11 17.14
C GLU A 474 -44.18 63.41 18.35
N PRO A 475 -43.49 62.80 19.36
CA PRO A 475 -42.07 62.36 19.48
C PRO A 475 -41.85 60.99 20.22
N MET A 476 -40.57 60.62 20.45
CA MET A 476 -40.02 59.66 21.47
C MET A 476 -40.32 58.14 21.28
N MET A 477 -39.51 57.16 21.70
CA MET A 477 -38.13 57.02 22.26
C MET A 477 -37.74 55.50 22.12
N LYS A 478 -36.49 55.00 22.18
CA LYS A 478 -35.13 55.56 22.35
C LYS A 478 -34.09 54.63 21.65
N GLU A 479 -32.82 54.71 22.04
CA GLU A 479 -31.64 54.01 21.52
C GLU A 479 -30.76 53.47 22.67
N SER A 480 -29.99 52.40 22.46
CA SER A 480 -28.83 52.05 23.30
C SER A 480 -27.77 51.26 22.50
N GLN A 481 -26.56 51.79 22.45
CA GLN A 481 -25.37 51.25 21.76
C GLN A 481 -24.40 50.57 22.75
N ASP A 482 -23.49 49.73 22.24
CA ASP A 482 -22.38 49.12 22.99
C ASP A 482 -21.23 50.13 23.28
N PRO A 483 -20.45 49.94 24.38
CA PRO A 483 -19.27 50.75 24.67
C PRO A 483 -17.92 50.08 24.32
N LEU A 484 -17.27 50.66 23.30
CA LEU A 484 -15.84 51.04 23.22
C LEU A 484 -14.74 50.30 24.02
N VAL A 485 -13.70 49.89 23.27
CA VAL A 485 -12.33 49.57 23.73
C VAL A 485 -11.41 50.81 23.54
N PRO A 486 -10.45 51.10 24.43
CA PRO A 486 -9.48 52.19 24.25
C PRO A 486 -8.15 51.75 23.60
N SER A 487 -7.45 52.69 22.99
CA SER A 487 -6.22 52.49 22.19
C SER A 487 -4.98 53.22 22.74
N SER A 488 -3.82 52.55 22.69
CA SER A 488 -2.45 53.14 22.69
C SER A 488 -1.44 52.02 22.44
N GLY A 489 -0.34 52.15 21.67
CA GLY A 489 0.16 53.23 20.82
C GLY A 489 1.59 52.88 20.35
N ASP A 490 1.89 53.04 19.06
CA ASP A 490 3.23 52.91 18.44
C ASP A 490 4.09 54.18 18.72
N PRO A 491 5.41 54.29 18.35
CA PRO A 491 6.23 53.38 17.51
C PRO A 491 7.70 53.13 17.96
N GLU A 492 8.39 52.20 17.29
CA GLU A 492 9.79 52.28 16.77
C GLU A 492 10.13 50.90 16.12
N ALA A 493 10.28 50.75 14.80
CA ALA A 493 11.33 51.27 13.91
C ALA A 493 12.72 50.61 14.09
N HIS A 494 12.94 49.47 13.41
CA HIS A 494 14.28 49.10 12.92
C HIS A 494 14.16 48.39 11.56
N ALA A 495 15.06 48.72 10.65
CA ALA A 495 15.14 48.18 9.30
C ALA A 495 16.58 47.79 8.98
N ASP A 496 16.74 46.63 8.32
CA ASP A 496 17.69 46.32 7.24
C ASP A 496 17.33 44.90 6.76
N LYS A 497 17.05 44.63 5.48
CA LYS A 497 17.95 44.64 4.31
C LYS A 497 19.21 43.80 4.51
N ASP A 498 19.29 42.67 3.81
CA ASP A 498 20.29 42.59 2.74
C ASP A 498 19.96 41.51 1.70
N MET A 499 20.63 41.62 0.54
CA MET A 499 20.24 41.00 -0.73
C MET A 499 21.47 40.44 -1.48
N PHE A 500 21.60 39.11 -1.54
CA PHE A 500 22.47 38.36 -2.49
C PHE A 500 23.99 38.69 -2.41
N PRO A 501 24.93 38.06 -3.17
CA PRO A 501 24.77 37.08 -4.25
C PRO A 501 25.65 35.80 -4.19
N VAL A 502 25.37 34.90 -5.14
CA VAL A 502 26.23 33.80 -5.64
C VAL A 502 27.37 34.38 -6.50
N PRO A 503 28.64 33.95 -6.33
CA PRO A 503 29.28 32.98 -7.26
C PRO A 503 30.23 32.00 -6.53
N VAL A 504 30.81 30.94 -7.11
CA VAL A 504 31.06 30.49 -8.50
C VAL A 504 30.70 29.02 -8.64
#